data_AF-A0A800CCX1-F1
#
_entry.id   AF-A0A800CCX1-F1
#
_cell.length_a   1.000
_cell.length_b   1.000
_cell.length_c   1.000
_cell.angle_alpha   90.00
_cell.angle_beta   90.00
_cell.angle_gamma   90.00
#
_symmetry.space_group_name_H-M   'P 1'
#
loop_
_entity.id
_entity.type
_entity.pdbx_description
1 polymer ?
#
loop_
_entity_poly.entity_id
_entity_poly.type
_entity_poly.pdbx_seq_one_letter_code
_entity_poly.pdbx_strand_id
1 'polypeptide(L)'
;MKKIFMSALGGLMMVGAVVNADSLYIDATGLVGVGTNTPDKAVHVLGATGGPEALYKLEQTDAKKVRFALRNPNGAWTFDMAADAHSFGISKVGVGEILKITDSGQMFLMGSQIH
;
A
#
# COMPACT_ATOMS: atom_id res chain seq x y z
N MET A 1 22.05 -2.84 22.87
CA MET A 1 20.85 -2.83 21.99
C MET A 1 19.64 -3.17 22.86
N LYS A 2 18.65 -2.29 22.93
CA LYS A 2 17.44 -2.51 23.73
C LYS A 2 16.53 -3.45 22.93
N LYS A 3 16.62 -4.76 23.21
CA LYS A 3 15.74 -5.77 22.58
C LYS A 3 14.43 -5.78 23.35
N ILE A 4 13.32 -5.55 22.67
CA ILE A 4 11.98 -5.76 23.24
C ILE A 4 11.74 -7.27 23.20
N PHE A 5 11.62 -7.92 24.36
CA PHE A 5 11.21 -9.31 24.47
C PHE A 5 9.70 -9.36 24.64
N MET A 6 9.00 -10.05 23.74
CA MET A 6 7.57 -10.31 23.81
C MET A 6 7.40 -11.81 24.05
N SER A 7 6.94 -12.21 25.24
CA SER A 7 6.59 -13.61 25.52
C SER A 7 5.08 -13.77 25.42
N ALA A 8 4.63 -14.49 24.39
CA ALA A 8 3.21 -14.84 24.27
C ALA A 8 2.84 -15.92 25.30
N LEU A 9 1.72 -15.73 25.98
CA LEU A 9 0.92 -16.84 26.52
C LEU A 9 -0.25 -17.02 25.54
N GLY A 10 -0.29 -18.12 24.80
CA GLY A 10 -1.46 -18.45 23.96
C GLY A 10 -1.66 -17.62 22.68
N GLY A 11 -0.58 -17.17 22.03
CA GLY A 11 -0.66 -16.72 20.63
C GLY A 11 -1.05 -15.25 20.38
N LEU A 12 -1.17 -14.41 21.41
CA LEU A 12 -1.47 -12.99 21.24
C LEU A 12 -0.26 -12.11 21.58
N MET A 13 0.28 -11.41 20.59
CA MET A 13 1.31 -10.39 20.75
C MET A 13 0.63 -9.01 20.64
N MET A 14 0.40 -8.31 21.76
CA MET A 14 -0.15 -6.94 21.76
C MET A 14 0.96 -5.92 21.99
N VAL A 15 1.09 -4.93 21.10
CA VAL A 15 1.96 -3.75 21.26
C VAL A 15 1.07 -2.51 21.31
N GLY A 16 0.95 -1.88 22.50
CA GLY A 16 0.20 -0.63 22.69
C GLY A 16 -1.05 -0.80 23.55
N ALA A 17 -1.28 0.18 24.43
CA ALA A 17 -2.36 0.20 25.42
C ALA A 17 -3.75 0.00 24.81
N VAL A 18 -4.64 -0.65 25.57
CA VAL A 18 -6.07 -0.78 25.25
C VAL A 18 -6.68 0.62 25.09
N VAL A 19 -6.91 1.03 23.86
CA VAL A 19 -7.86 2.08 23.48
C VAL A 19 -8.57 1.62 22.21
N ASN A 20 -9.79 1.10 22.39
CA ASN A 20 -10.83 0.83 21.39
C ASN A 20 -10.39 0.11 20.09
N ALA A 21 -10.68 -1.19 20.02
CA ALA A 21 -10.68 -2.04 18.82
C ALA A 21 -9.34 -2.08 18.03
N ASP A 22 -8.53 -3.11 18.31
CA ASP A 22 -7.56 -3.75 17.43
C ASP A 22 -6.91 -2.85 16.35
N SER A 23 -6.11 -1.87 16.78
CA SER A 23 -5.42 -0.96 15.84
C SER A 23 -4.38 -1.68 14.95
N LEU A 24 -3.85 -2.83 15.39
CA LEU A 24 -2.97 -3.71 14.63
C LEU A 24 -3.05 -5.14 15.20
N TYR A 25 -3.31 -6.14 14.37
CA TYR A 25 -3.42 -7.55 14.72
C TYR A 25 -2.48 -8.38 13.83
N ILE A 26 -1.79 -9.37 14.41
CA ILE A 26 -1.02 -10.36 13.65
C ILE A 26 -1.47 -11.75 14.10
N ASP A 27 -1.98 -12.55 13.17
CA ASP A 27 -2.50 -13.88 13.49
C ASP A 27 -1.39 -14.94 13.65
N ALA A 28 -1.76 -16.15 14.08
CA ALA A 28 -0.82 -17.26 14.28
C ALA A 28 -0.15 -17.76 12.98
N THR A 29 -0.68 -17.38 11.81
CA THR A 29 -0.13 -17.74 10.49
C THR A 29 0.73 -16.62 9.89
N GLY A 30 0.75 -15.44 10.52
CA GLY A 30 1.53 -14.28 10.12
C GLY A 30 0.75 -13.25 9.26
N LEU A 31 -0.58 -13.36 9.14
CA LEU A 31 -1.39 -12.36 8.47
C LEU A 31 -1.56 -11.12 9.34
N VAL A 32 -1.53 -9.93 8.73
CA VAL A 32 -1.61 -8.64 9.42
C VAL A 32 -2.97 -7.98 9.18
N GLY A 33 -3.71 -7.71 10.25
CA GLY A 33 -4.94 -6.94 10.26
C GLY A 33 -4.74 -5.53 10.82
N VAL A 34 -5.37 -4.51 10.24
CA VAL A 34 -5.48 -3.16 10.82
C VAL A 34 -6.96 -2.84 10.89
N GLY A 35 -7.52 -2.67 12.10
CA GLY A 35 -8.97 -2.54 12.29
C GLY A 35 -9.76 -3.84 12.11
N THR A 36 -9.07 -4.98 11.98
CA THR A 36 -9.68 -6.33 11.94
C THR A 36 -8.78 -7.35 12.65
N ASN A 37 -9.38 -8.29 13.35
CA ASN A 37 -8.72 -9.46 13.95
C ASN A 37 -8.97 -10.77 13.19
N THR A 38 -9.61 -10.68 12.02
CA THR A 38 -9.87 -11.82 11.13
C THR A 38 -9.34 -11.52 9.72
N PRO A 39 -8.02 -11.30 9.57
CA PRO A 39 -7.44 -11.01 8.25
C PRO A 39 -7.55 -12.24 7.33
N ASP A 40 -7.95 -12.01 6.08
CA ASP A 40 -8.10 -13.04 5.03
C ASP A 40 -7.12 -12.83 3.86
N LYS A 41 -6.19 -11.88 4.03
CA LYS A 41 -5.09 -11.52 3.13
C LYS A 41 -3.86 -11.22 3.97
N ALA A 42 -2.68 -11.28 3.36
CA ALA A 42 -1.39 -11.02 4.03
C ALA A 42 -1.37 -9.70 4.80
N VAL A 43 -1.99 -8.66 4.22
CA VAL A 43 -2.32 -7.40 4.90
C VAL A 43 -3.77 -7.07 4.59
N HIS A 44 -4.61 -6.92 5.62
CA HIS A 44 -6.02 -6.52 5.53
C HIS A 44 -6.25 -5.29 6.40
N VAL A 45 -6.58 -4.14 5.81
CA VAL A 45 -7.04 -2.97 6.57
C VAL A 45 -8.54 -2.80 6.38
N LEU A 46 -9.27 -2.81 7.50
CA LEU A 46 -10.71 -2.65 7.54
C LEU A 46 -11.03 -1.31 8.18
N GLY A 47 -11.71 -0.44 7.42
CA GLY A 47 -12.24 0.83 7.95
C GLY A 47 -13.46 0.61 8.83
N ALA A 48 -13.64 1.44 9.87
CA ALA A 48 -14.82 1.40 10.72
C ALA A 48 -16.06 1.97 9.99
N THR A 49 -17.22 1.36 10.19
CA THR A 49 -18.50 1.90 9.69
C THR A 49 -18.74 3.30 10.26
N GLY A 50 -18.93 4.29 9.38
CA GLY A 50 -19.12 5.69 9.79
C GLY A 50 -17.83 6.42 10.22
N GLY A 51 -16.67 5.77 10.11
CA GLY A 51 -15.36 6.42 10.21
C GLY A 51 -15.02 7.24 8.95
N PRO A 52 -13.86 7.93 8.95
CA PRO A 52 -13.34 8.54 7.73
C PRO A 52 -13.17 7.48 6.64
N GLU A 53 -13.15 7.91 5.37
CA GLU A 53 -12.89 7.03 4.23
C GLU A 53 -11.69 6.11 4.51
N ALA A 54 -11.81 4.83 4.15
CA ALA A 54 -10.72 3.87 4.24
C ALA A 54 -9.63 4.25 3.22
N LEU A 55 -8.74 5.17 3.63
CA LEU A 55 -7.68 5.71 2.81
C LEU A 55 -6.34 5.07 3.20
N TYR A 56 -5.64 4.58 2.19
CA TYR A 56 -4.24 4.19 2.31
C TYR A 56 -3.37 5.33 1.79
N LYS A 57 -2.72 6.06 2.70
CA LYS A 57 -1.85 7.18 2.32
C LYS A 57 -0.42 6.68 2.12
N LEU A 58 0.11 6.89 0.92
CA LEU A 58 1.53 6.76 0.62
C LEU A 58 2.04 8.17 0.32
N GLU A 59 3.01 8.67 1.09
CA GLU A 59 3.54 10.02 0.91
C GLU A 59 5.04 10.08 1.13
N GLN A 60 5.66 11.08 0.50
CA GLN A 60 7.09 11.36 0.56
C GLN A 60 7.25 12.88 0.70
N THR A 61 8.27 13.31 1.43
CA THR A 61 8.56 14.74 1.65
C THR A 61 9.56 15.30 0.64
N ASP A 62 10.20 14.45 -0.15
CA ASP A 62 11.10 14.83 -1.22
C ASP A 62 10.44 14.69 -2.60
N ALA A 63 11.04 15.32 -3.61
CA ALA A 63 10.59 15.25 -5.01
C ALA A 63 10.96 13.88 -5.61
N LYS A 64 10.30 12.82 -5.12
CA LYS A 64 10.46 11.42 -5.54
C LYS A 64 9.11 10.79 -5.84
N LYS A 65 9.17 9.62 -6.49
CA LYS A 65 7.99 8.87 -6.88
C LYS A 65 7.36 8.18 -5.68
N VAL A 66 6.10 8.53 -5.39
CA VAL A 66 5.23 7.70 -4.57
C VAL A 66 4.68 6.59 -5.47
N ARG A 67 4.80 5.32 -5.04
CA ARG A 67 4.53 4.17 -5.89
C ARG A 67 3.84 3.02 -5.17
N PHE A 68 2.81 2.47 -5.82
CA PHE A 68 2.32 1.13 -5.57
C PHE A 68 2.82 0.17 -6.66
N ALA A 69 3.42 -0.95 -6.28
CA ALA A 69 4.05 -1.88 -7.21
C ALA A 69 3.42 -3.28 -7.12
N LEU A 70 2.99 -3.81 -8.26
CA LEU A 70 2.51 -5.18 -8.42
C LEU A 70 3.61 -5.98 -9.12
N ARG A 71 4.14 -7.02 -8.48
CA ARG A 71 5.27 -7.81 -9.01
C ARG A 71 4.98 -9.30 -8.94
N ASN A 72 5.44 -10.03 -9.94
CA ASN A 72 5.56 -11.48 -9.93
C ASN A 72 6.83 -11.91 -10.70
N PRO A 73 7.17 -13.20 -10.78
CA PRO A 73 8.34 -13.66 -11.54
C PRO A 73 8.31 -13.30 -13.04
N ASN A 74 7.12 -13.03 -13.59
CA ASN A 74 6.91 -12.70 -15.00
C ASN A 74 7.00 -11.18 -15.28
N GLY A 75 7.19 -10.35 -14.25
CA GLY A 75 7.41 -8.92 -14.39
C GLY A 75 6.74 -8.08 -13.31
N ALA A 76 6.75 -6.77 -13.52
CA ALA A 76 6.22 -5.82 -12.56
C ALA A 76 5.52 -4.65 -13.24
N TRP A 77 4.43 -4.21 -12.61
CA TRP A 77 3.68 -3.01 -12.94
C TRP A 77 3.71 -2.04 -11.78
N THR A 78 3.69 -0.75 -12.09
CA THR A 78 3.67 0.30 -11.07
C THR A 78 2.60 1.32 -11.39
N PHE A 79 1.92 1.75 -10.34
CA PHE A 79 1.12 2.97 -10.29
C PHE A 79 1.94 3.98 -9.52
N ASP A 80 2.28 5.10 -10.15
CA ASP A 80 3.12 6.10 -9.48
C ASP A 80 2.69 7.54 -9.77
N MET A 81 3.03 8.41 -8.82
CA MET A 81 3.12 9.84 -9.05
C MET A 81 4.55 10.15 -9.51
N ALA A 82 4.73 10.85 -10.62
CA ALA A 82 6.08 11.26 -11.03
C ALA A 82 6.70 12.18 -9.97
N ALA A 83 8.03 12.12 -9.88
CA ALA A 83 8.81 12.80 -8.84
C ALA A 83 8.73 14.33 -8.92
N ASP A 84 8.35 14.87 -10.08
CA ASP A 84 8.64 16.25 -10.47
C ASP A 84 7.47 16.96 -11.18
N ALA A 85 6.32 16.30 -11.38
CA ALA A 85 5.21 16.90 -12.16
C ALA A 85 3.79 16.44 -11.76
N HIS A 86 3.58 15.96 -10.52
CA HIS A 86 2.26 15.48 -10.01
C HIS A 86 1.49 14.55 -10.96
N SER A 87 2.18 13.89 -11.89
CA SER A 87 1.54 13.15 -12.96
C SER A 87 1.21 11.75 -12.49
N PHE A 88 0.01 11.27 -12.82
CA PHE A 88 -0.35 9.89 -12.60
C PHE A 88 0.18 9.03 -13.74
N GLY A 89 0.95 7.99 -13.42
CA GLY A 89 1.55 7.08 -14.38
C GLY A 89 1.22 5.62 -14.11
N ILE A 90 1.00 4.86 -15.18
CA ILE A 90 1.03 3.40 -15.17
C ILE A 90 2.25 2.97 -15.99
N SER A 91 3.15 2.22 -15.37
CA SER A 91 4.38 1.76 -16.02
C SER A 91 4.58 0.26 -15.87
N LYS A 92 5.21 -0.37 -16.87
CA LYS A 92 5.76 -1.72 -16.74
C LYS A 92 7.27 -1.64 -16.59
N VAL A 93 7.80 -2.31 -15.56
CA VAL A 93 9.26 -2.34 -15.31
C VAL A 93 9.96 -2.93 -16.54
N GLY A 94 10.97 -2.23 -17.04
CA GLY A 94 11.72 -2.61 -18.25
C GLY A 94 11.07 -2.21 -19.57
N VAL A 95 9.84 -1.66 -19.57
CA VAL A 95 9.14 -1.16 -20.78
C VAL A 95 8.92 0.36 -20.71
N GLY A 96 8.81 0.94 -19.51
CA GLY A 96 8.59 2.37 -19.32
C GLY A 96 7.13 2.70 -19.02
N GLU A 97 6.81 3.99 -19.12
CA GLU A 97 5.46 4.53 -18.88
C GLU A 97 4.55 4.14 -20.05
N ILE A 98 3.34 3.65 -19.76
CA ILE A 98 2.37 3.17 -20.76
C ILE A 98 1.17 4.11 -20.83
N LEU A 99 0.73 4.61 -19.68
CA LEU A 99 -0.27 5.67 -19.56
C LEU A 99 0.29 6.76 -18.66
N LYS A 100 0.11 8.02 -19.04
CA LYS A 100 0.40 9.18 -18.20
C LYS A 100 -0.73 10.19 -18.27
N ILE A 101 -1.10 10.76 -17.13
CA ILE A 101 -1.87 12.00 -17.04
C ILE A 101 -0.97 13.04 -16.39
N THR A 102 -0.66 14.12 -17.10
CA THR A 102 0.17 15.21 -16.57
C THR A 102 -0.59 16.06 -15.55
N ASP A 103 0.13 16.88 -14.79
CA ASP A 103 -0.44 17.96 -13.97
C ASP A 103 -1.30 18.95 -14.77
N SER A 104 -0.96 19.17 -16.04
CA SER A 104 -1.77 19.95 -16.99
C SER A 104 -3.01 19.22 -17.52
N GLY A 105 -3.26 17.98 -17.08
CA GLY A 105 -4.41 17.16 -17.47
C GLY A 105 -4.29 16.49 -18.84
N GLN A 106 -3.13 16.56 -19.50
CA GLN A 106 -2.90 15.89 -20.78
C GLN A 106 -2.70 14.40 -20.57
N MET A 107 -3.38 13.59 -21.39
CA MET A 107 -3.26 12.13 -21.36
C MET A 107 -2.37 11.63 -22.51
N PHE A 108 -1.37 10.82 -22.17
CA PHE A 108 -0.47 10.16 -23.10
C PHE A 108 -0.63 8.64 -22.98
N LEU A 109 -0.90 7.97 -24.09
CA LEU A 109 -0.83 6.51 -24.19
C LEU A 109 0.36 6.16 -25.07
N MET A 110 1.28 5.35 -24.55
CA MET A 110 2.37 4.78 -25.34
C MET A 110 1.93 3.43 -25.92
N GLY A 111 2.12 3.26 -27.24
CA GLY A 111 1.84 2.03 -27.98
C GLY A 111 0.56 2.10 -28.82
N SER A 112 0.73 2.14 -30.15
CA SER A 112 -0.33 1.72 -31.10
C SER A 112 -0.75 0.27 -30.76
N GLN A 113 -2.01 -0.17 -30.80
CA GLN A 113 -3.19 0.30 -31.53
C GLN A 113 -4.44 0.20 -30.62
N ILE A 114 -5.36 1.17 -30.73
CA ILE A 114 -6.73 1.05 -30.24
C ILE A 114 -7.54 0.33 -31.33
N HIS A 115 -8.15 -0.81 -31.01
CA HIS A 115 -9.28 -1.37 -31.76
C HIS A 115 -10.56 -1.09 -31.00
#